data_AF-U9SN82-F1
#
_entry.id   AF-U9SN82-F1
#
_cell.length_a   1.000
_cell.length_b   1.000
_cell.length_c   1.000
_cell.angle_alpha   90.00
_cell.angle_beta   90.00
_cell.angle_gamma   90.00
#
_symmetry.space_group_name_H-M   'P 1'
#
loop_
_entity.id
_entity.type
_entity.pdbx_description
1 polymer ?
#
loop_
_entity_poly.entity_id
_entity_poly.type
_entity_poly.pdbx_seq_one_letter_code
_entity_poly.pdbx_strand_id
1 'polypeptide(L)'
;MRSLDDIVRSGKALYVAVSDTPSWALSRSNTIAELRGWSPFIGLQTRYNLLDRSMEFDLQPACAEHDIGIIPWGIIAEGFLTGKYTRESVNSDSRGQSIAKHAQSEKNWKILDEVTAISKEIDRSPVQVTLNWTQQKPGITSPLIGAKTVTQLEENLKSLEFKLTPEQMKRLDDVSEPTELPFPYSFTDQFDKYVGKNIEVPNKFGSIATSRNYGRLY
;
A
#
# COMPACT_ATOMS: atom_id res chain seq x y z
N MET A 1 4.96 18.85 -15.25
CA MET A 1 6.10 19.16 -14.36
C MET A 1 6.42 20.65 -14.27
N ARG A 2 6.66 21.40 -15.35
CA ARG A 2 7.02 22.84 -15.27
C ARG A 2 6.11 23.67 -14.34
N SER A 3 4.80 23.59 -14.52
CA SER A 3 3.85 24.35 -13.69
C SER A 3 3.91 23.98 -12.20
N LEU A 4 4.19 22.71 -11.88
CA LEU A 4 4.36 22.24 -10.50
C LEU A 4 5.67 22.76 -9.90
N ASP A 5 6.74 22.78 -10.69
CA ASP A 5 8.01 23.40 -10.30
C ASP A 5 7.86 24.89 -10.04
N ASP A 6 7.16 25.62 -10.90
CA ASP A 6 6.89 27.05 -10.70
C ASP A 6 6.13 27.30 -9.37
N ILE A 7 5.18 26.42 -9.01
CA ILE A 7 4.47 26.49 -7.72
C ILE A 7 5.44 26.29 -6.55
N VAL A 8 6.32 25.29 -6.60
CA VAL A 8 7.32 25.03 -5.55
C VAL A 8 8.30 26.20 -5.43
N ARG A 9 8.87 26.65 -6.56
CA ARG A 9 9.80 27.78 -6.60
C ARG A 9 9.19 29.09 -6.13
N SER A 10 7.88 29.27 -6.32
CA SER A 10 7.16 30.43 -5.80
C SER A 10 6.90 30.38 -4.29
N GLY A 11 7.22 29.27 -3.61
CA GLY A 11 6.99 29.06 -2.18
C GLY A 11 5.54 28.75 -1.81
N LYS A 12 4.66 28.53 -2.80
CA LYS A 12 3.24 28.19 -2.56
C LYS A 12 3.03 26.73 -2.15
N ALA A 13 3.98 25.87 -2.49
CA ALA A 13 4.05 24.51 -2.01
C ALA A 13 5.50 24.19 -1.65
N LEU A 14 5.70 23.31 -0.67
CA LEU A 14 7.03 22.81 -0.32
C LEU A 14 7.42 21.60 -1.19
N TYR A 15 6.45 20.76 -1.50
CA TYR A 15 6.64 19.50 -2.22
C TYR A 15 5.46 19.21 -3.13
N VAL A 16 5.69 18.36 -4.13
CA VAL A 16 4.64 17.86 -5.02
C VAL A 16 4.59 16.33 -4.97
N ALA A 17 3.38 15.80 -5.08
CA ALA A 17 3.06 14.38 -5.04
C ALA A 17 1.93 14.10 -6.04
N VAL A 18 1.66 12.82 -6.30
CA VAL A 18 0.60 12.39 -7.21
C VAL A 18 -0.35 11.43 -6.51
N SER A 19 -1.55 11.25 -7.07
CA SER A 19 -2.47 10.19 -6.66
C SER A 19 -2.81 9.29 -7.84
N ASP A 20 -2.97 8.00 -7.58
CA ASP A 20 -3.56 6.99 -8.49
C ASP A 20 -3.01 7.07 -9.93
N THR A 21 -1.73 7.41 -10.05
CA THR A 21 -1.05 7.64 -11.32
C THR A 21 -0.30 6.37 -11.71
N PRO A 22 -0.43 5.88 -12.96
CA PRO A 22 0.27 4.68 -13.39
C PRO A 22 1.79 4.87 -13.38
N SER A 23 2.53 3.77 -13.15
CA SER A 23 3.99 3.75 -13.00
C SER A 23 4.71 4.44 -14.16
N TRP A 24 4.32 4.18 -15.41
CA TRP A 24 4.95 4.78 -16.59
C TRP A 24 4.89 6.31 -16.58
N ALA A 25 3.78 6.88 -16.07
CA ALA A 25 3.58 8.32 -16.02
C ALA A 25 4.34 8.93 -14.84
N LEU A 26 4.39 8.22 -13.71
CA LEU A 26 5.19 8.56 -12.55
C LEU A 26 6.69 8.62 -12.93
N SER A 27 7.21 7.54 -13.50
CA SER A 27 8.62 7.44 -13.91
C SER A 27 8.98 8.47 -14.97
N ARG A 28 8.17 8.61 -16.04
CA ARG A 28 8.41 9.62 -17.06
C ARG A 28 8.42 11.04 -16.48
N SER A 29 7.52 11.34 -15.54
CA SER A 29 7.44 12.66 -14.92
C SER A 29 8.68 12.97 -14.09
N ASN A 30 9.13 12.02 -13.27
CA ASN A 30 10.31 12.20 -12.44
C ASN A 30 11.61 12.24 -13.27
N THR A 31 11.74 11.43 -14.33
CA THR A 31 12.87 11.55 -15.27
C THR A 31 12.90 12.91 -15.95
N ILE A 32 11.75 13.45 -16.38
CA ILE A 32 11.70 14.81 -16.95
C ILE A 32 12.10 15.85 -15.91
N ALA A 33 11.66 15.70 -14.65
CA ALA A 33 11.99 16.63 -13.59
C ALA A 33 13.51 16.63 -13.32
N GLU A 34 14.11 15.45 -13.20
CA GLU A 34 15.56 15.27 -13.04
C GLU A 34 16.35 15.93 -14.18
N LEU A 35 16.04 15.59 -15.44
CA LEU A 35 16.74 16.12 -16.61
C LEU A 35 16.60 17.65 -16.78
N ARG A 36 15.57 18.25 -16.20
CA ARG A 36 15.30 19.70 -16.28
C ARG A 36 15.69 20.45 -15.02
N GLY A 37 16.16 19.77 -13.98
CA GLY A 37 16.40 20.37 -12.67
C GLY A 37 15.12 20.94 -12.04
N TRP A 38 13.97 20.32 -12.29
CA TRP A 38 12.69 20.68 -11.71
C TRP A 38 12.38 19.84 -10.49
N SER A 39 11.46 20.33 -9.66
CA SER A 39 10.93 19.63 -8.49
C SER A 39 10.29 18.28 -8.90
N PRO A 40 10.80 17.12 -8.43
CA PRO A 40 10.21 15.82 -8.71
C PRO A 40 9.03 15.53 -7.80
N PHE A 41 8.24 14.50 -8.12
CA PHE A 41 7.29 13.95 -7.17
C PHE A 41 8.03 13.20 -6.06
N ILE A 42 7.68 13.50 -4.80
CA ILE A 42 8.25 12.83 -3.62
C ILE A 42 7.29 11.84 -2.97
N GLY A 43 6.03 11.83 -3.42
CA GLY A 43 4.98 11.01 -2.82
C GLY A 43 4.00 10.46 -3.85
N LEU A 44 3.54 9.23 -3.61
CA LEU A 44 2.42 8.59 -4.29
C LEU A 44 1.32 8.26 -3.28
N GLN A 45 0.15 8.83 -3.47
CA GLN A 45 -1.07 8.42 -2.80
C GLN A 45 -1.81 7.38 -3.67
N THR A 46 -2.07 6.18 -3.17
CA THR A 46 -2.73 5.12 -3.97
C THR A 46 -3.46 4.12 -3.07
N ARG A 47 -4.36 3.31 -3.63
CA ARG A 47 -5.06 2.28 -2.85
C ARG A 47 -4.09 1.18 -2.47
N TYR A 48 -4.14 0.77 -1.20
CA TYR A 48 -3.45 -0.44 -0.75
C TYR A 48 -4.05 -0.96 0.55
N ASN A 49 -4.41 -2.23 0.56
CA ASN A 49 -4.91 -2.94 1.74
C ASN A 49 -4.80 -4.46 1.51
N LEU A 50 -5.20 -5.26 2.50
CA LEU A 50 -5.16 -6.73 2.40
C LEU A 50 -6.05 -7.30 1.27
N LEU A 51 -7.06 -6.57 0.80
CA LEU A 51 -7.93 -7.02 -0.31
C LEU A 51 -7.35 -6.64 -1.68
N ASP A 52 -6.58 -5.56 -1.76
CA ASP A 52 -6.01 -5.02 -3.00
C ASP A 52 -4.53 -4.69 -2.81
N ARG A 53 -3.69 -5.62 -3.25
CA ARG A 53 -2.23 -5.55 -3.24
C ARG A 53 -1.64 -5.30 -4.64
N SER A 54 -2.46 -4.82 -5.57
CA SER A 54 -2.05 -4.65 -6.99
C SER A 54 -0.88 -3.70 -7.19
N MET A 55 -0.73 -2.68 -6.33
CA MET A 55 0.39 -1.74 -6.42
C MET A 55 1.77 -2.40 -6.23
N GLU A 56 1.85 -3.57 -5.58
CA GLU A 56 3.10 -4.28 -5.32
C GLU A 56 3.81 -4.71 -6.63
N PHE A 57 3.08 -4.84 -7.74
CA PHE A 57 3.64 -5.34 -8.99
C PHE A 57 4.41 -4.30 -9.80
N ASP A 58 4.07 -3.01 -9.64
CA ASP A 58 4.49 -1.99 -10.60
C ASP A 58 4.73 -0.63 -9.94
N LEU A 59 3.75 -0.14 -9.18
CA LEU A 59 3.85 1.16 -8.52
C LEU A 59 4.87 1.15 -7.38
N GLN A 60 4.93 0.09 -6.59
CA GLN A 60 5.86 0.01 -5.47
C GLN A 60 7.33 -0.05 -5.94
N PRO A 61 7.71 -0.89 -6.94
CA PRO A 61 9.04 -0.82 -7.55
C PRO A 61 9.34 0.54 -8.21
N ALA A 62 8.38 1.15 -8.93
CA ALA A 62 8.58 2.47 -9.53
C ALA A 62 8.81 3.56 -8.46
N CYS A 63 8.13 3.46 -7.32
CA CYS A 63 8.41 4.35 -6.18
C CYS A 63 9.79 4.10 -5.58
N ALA A 64 10.26 2.85 -5.53
CA ALA A 64 11.58 2.51 -5.04
C ALA A 64 12.70 3.11 -5.90
N GLU A 65 12.58 2.97 -7.23
CA GLU A 65 13.53 3.52 -8.20
C GLU A 65 13.69 5.04 -8.10
N HIS A 66 12.59 5.75 -7.83
CA HIS A 66 12.57 7.22 -7.80
C HIS A 66 12.57 7.82 -6.39
N ASP A 67 12.87 7.02 -5.36
CA ASP A 67 12.85 7.39 -3.94
C ASP A 67 11.55 8.06 -3.45
N ILE A 68 10.41 7.60 -3.97
CA ILE A 68 9.08 8.15 -3.70
C ILE A 68 8.47 7.47 -2.48
N GLY A 69 7.98 8.25 -1.50
CA GLY A 69 7.22 7.72 -0.37
C GLY A 69 5.79 7.33 -0.75
N ILE A 70 5.28 6.24 -0.20
CA ILE A 70 3.92 5.77 -0.48
C ILE A 70 2.98 6.11 0.68
N ILE A 71 1.85 6.72 0.36
CA ILE A 71 0.81 7.15 1.29
C ILE A 71 -0.49 6.42 0.94
N PRO A 72 -0.71 5.20 1.45
CA PRO A 72 -1.83 4.39 1.01
C PRO A 72 -3.17 4.87 1.56
N TRP A 73 -4.22 4.79 0.74
CA TRP A 73 -5.61 5.02 1.16
C TRP A 73 -6.43 3.73 1.14
N GLY A 74 -7.60 3.77 1.80
CA GLY A 74 -8.54 2.64 1.80
C GLY A 74 -8.09 1.47 2.67
N ILE A 75 -7.31 1.72 3.71
CA ILE A 75 -6.61 0.69 4.51
C ILE A 75 -7.56 -0.38 5.04
N ILE A 76 -8.75 0.02 5.50
CA ILE A 76 -9.75 -0.88 6.06
C ILE A 76 -10.82 -1.34 5.04
N ALA A 77 -10.56 -1.17 3.74
CA ALA A 77 -11.48 -1.54 2.64
C ALA A 77 -12.92 -1.04 2.87
N GLU A 78 -13.07 0.29 2.99
CA GLU A 78 -14.35 0.97 3.23
C GLU A 78 -15.08 0.53 4.53
N GLY A 79 -14.38 -0.17 5.42
CA GLY A 79 -14.91 -0.71 6.67
C GLY A 79 -15.07 -2.22 6.69
N PHE A 80 -14.81 -2.93 5.58
CA PHE A 80 -14.92 -4.39 5.52
C PHE A 80 -13.96 -5.06 6.52
N LEU A 81 -12.73 -4.56 6.63
CA LEU A 81 -11.69 -5.10 7.52
C LEU A 81 -11.86 -4.70 9.01
N THR A 82 -12.99 -4.12 9.38
CA THR A 82 -13.28 -3.76 10.79
C THR A 82 -13.79 -4.94 11.62
N GLY A 83 -14.22 -6.03 10.97
CA GLY A 83 -14.90 -7.15 11.64
C GLY A 83 -16.35 -6.86 12.04
N LYS A 84 -16.89 -5.68 11.72
CA LYS A 84 -18.28 -5.31 12.04
C LYS A 84 -19.32 -6.08 11.22
N TYR A 85 -18.94 -6.54 10.04
CA TYR A 85 -19.84 -7.18 9.09
C TYR A 85 -19.65 -8.70 9.13
N THR A 86 -20.75 -9.43 9.27
CA THR A 86 -20.84 -10.88 9.05
C THR A 86 -21.47 -11.17 7.69
N ARG A 87 -21.29 -12.40 7.18
CA ARG A 87 -21.87 -12.87 5.90
C ARG A 87 -23.39 -12.68 5.84
N GLU A 88 -24.07 -12.75 6.99
CA GLU A 88 -25.53 -12.62 7.13
C GLU A 88 -25.99 -11.15 7.29
N SER A 89 -25.10 -10.25 7.70
CA SER A 89 -25.42 -8.86 8.07
C SER A 89 -25.25 -7.84 6.93
N VAL A 90 -24.58 -8.22 5.83
CA VAL A 90 -24.28 -7.31 4.72
C VAL A 90 -25.54 -7.10 3.87
N ASN A 91 -26.25 -6.00 4.12
CA ASN A 91 -27.37 -5.53 3.29
C ASN A 91 -27.04 -4.20 2.57
N SER A 92 -27.67 -4.01 1.42
CA SER A 92 -27.39 -2.98 0.42
C SER A 92 -27.89 -1.59 0.81
N ASP A 93 -27.12 -0.85 1.60
CA ASP A 93 -27.24 0.62 1.64
C ASP A 93 -25.95 1.27 1.12
N SER A 94 -25.87 2.57 0.82
CA SER A 94 -24.74 3.15 0.05
C SER A 94 -23.31 2.79 0.51
N ARG A 95 -23.05 2.70 1.83
CA ARG A 95 -21.79 2.14 2.40
C ARG A 95 -21.75 0.61 2.26
N GLY A 96 -22.90 -0.02 2.43
CA GLY A 96 -23.18 -1.40 2.08
C GLY A 96 -22.94 -1.76 0.62
N GLN A 97 -22.92 -0.85 -0.36
CA GLN A 97 -22.65 -1.23 -1.77
C GLN A 97 -21.18 -1.63 -1.98
N SER A 98 -20.22 -0.85 -1.49
CA SER A 98 -18.79 -1.23 -1.53
C SER A 98 -18.53 -2.45 -0.65
N ILE A 99 -19.13 -2.50 0.54
CA ILE A 99 -19.04 -3.66 1.44
C ILE A 99 -19.65 -4.91 0.81
N ALA A 100 -20.79 -4.79 0.11
CA ALA A 100 -21.44 -5.89 -0.60
C ALA A 100 -20.57 -6.37 -1.76
N LYS A 101 -19.92 -5.46 -2.49
CA LYS A 101 -18.94 -5.83 -3.52
C LYS A 101 -17.78 -6.63 -2.92
N HIS A 102 -17.22 -6.18 -1.80
CA HIS A 102 -16.16 -6.93 -1.10
C HIS A 102 -16.67 -8.28 -0.60
N ALA A 103 -17.90 -8.35 -0.11
CA ALA A 103 -18.54 -9.55 0.42
C ALA A 103 -18.85 -10.62 -0.64
N GLN A 104 -18.84 -10.29 -1.93
CA GLN A 104 -18.98 -11.27 -3.02
C GLN A 104 -17.76 -12.20 -3.16
N SER A 105 -16.61 -11.81 -2.60
CA SER A 105 -15.38 -12.57 -2.67
C SER A 105 -15.17 -13.41 -1.41
N GLU A 106 -15.19 -14.75 -1.54
CA GLU A 106 -14.88 -15.64 -0.43
C GLU A 106 -13.43 -15.45 0.08
N LYS A 107 -12.51 -15.05 -0.82
CA LYS A 107 -11.15 -14.70 -0.42
C LYS A 107 -11.13 -13.52 0.57
N ASN A 108 -11.97 -12.51 0.36
CA ASN A 108 -12.04 -11.36 1.26
C ASN A 108 -12.51 -11.77 2.65
N TRP A 109 -13.45 -12.71 2.74
CA TRP A 109 -13.87 -13.25 4.02
C TRP A 109 -12.75 -14.04 4.72
N LYS A 110 -12.00 -14.88 4.00
CA LYS A 110 -10.84 -15.58 4.56
C LYS A 110 -9.79 -14.61 5.11
N ILE A 111 -9.54 -13.51 4.40
CA ILE A 111 -8.66 -12.44 4.88
C ILE A 111 -9.20 -11.83 6.18
N LEU A 112 -10.50 -11.51 6.23
CA LEU A 112 -11.12 -10.96 7.44
C LEU A 112 -11.08 -11.94 8.62
N ASP A 113 -11.30 -13.24 8.37
CA ASP A 113 -11.22 -14.30 9.37
C ASP A 113 -9.80 -14.36 9.97
N GLU A 114 -8.76 -14.26 9.13
CA GLU A 114 -7.35 -14.24 9.56
C GLU A 114 -6.99 -12.97 10.35
N VAL A 115 -7.42 -11.79 9.87
CA VAL A 115 -7.26 -10.52 10.61
C VAL A 115 -7.92 -10.61 11.99
N THR A 116 -9.09 -11.22 12.06
CA THR A 116 -9.83 -11.42 13.32
C THR A 116 -9.15 -12.42 14.24
N ALA A 117 -8.55 -13.48 13.70
CA ALA A 117 -7.77 -14.44 14.46
C ALA A 117 -6.56 -13.77 15.12
N ILE A 118 -5.75 -13.05 14.34
CA ILE A 118 -4.58 -12.31 14.85
C ILE A 118 -5.01 -11.23 15.85
N SER A 119 -6.08 -10.50 15.55
CA SER A 119 -6.67 -9.51 16.46
C SER A 119 -6.93 -10.08 17.86
N LYS A 120 -7.48 -11.30 17.95
CA LYS A 120 -7.68 -12.00 19.23
C LYS A 120 -6.38 -12.47 19.88
N GLU A 121 -5.41 -12.93 19.09
CA GLU A 121 -4.11 -13.41 19.60
C GLU A 121 -3.33 -12.31 20.33
N ILE A 122 -3.40 -11.06 19.85
CA ILE A 122 -2.60 -9.94 20.38
C ILE A 122 -3.43 -8.90 21.15
N ASP A 123 -4.71 -9.17 21.40
CA ASP A 123 -5.65 -8.26 22.07
C ASP A 123 -5.69 -6.86 21.45
N ARG A 124 -5.82 -6.80 20.12
CA ARG A 124 -5.91 -5.56 19.34
C ARG A 124 -7.12 -5.60 18.42
N SER A 125 -7.65 -4.46 18.00
CA SER A 125 -8.79 -4.44 17.07
C SER A 125 -8.38 -4.83 15.63
N PRO A 126 -9.31 -5.39 14.81
CA PRO A 126 -9.04 -5.69 13.40
C PRO A 126 -8.51 -4.50 12.59
N VAL A 127 -8.97 -3.30 12.93
CA VAL A 127 -8.51 -2.03 12.36
C VAL A 127 -7.04 -1.79 12.69
N GLN A 128 -6.64 -2.00 13.94
CA GLN A 128 -5.25 -1.87 14.37
C GLN A 128 -4.33 -2.88 13.69
N VAL A 129 -4.76 -4.14 13.58
CA VAL A 129 -4.01 -5.19 12.86
C VAL A 129 -3.79 -4.80 11.41
N THR A 130 -4.84 -4.34 10.74
CA THR A 130 -4.78 -3.93 9.33
C THR A 130 -3.85 -2.72 9.12
N LEU A 131 -3.97 -1.69 9.97
CA LEU A 131 -3.10 -0.52 9.94
C LEU A 131 -1.63 -0.88 10.20
N ASN A 132 -1.38 -1.72 11.20
CA ASN A 132 -0.04 -2.15 11.57
C ASN A 132 0.59 -2.99 10.44
N TRP A 133 -0.16 -3.91 9.83
CA TRP A 133 0.29 -4.64 8.66
C TRP A 133 0.70 -3.68 7.54
N THR A 134 -0.18 -2.74 7.16
CA THR A 134 0.12 -1.79 6.07
C THR A 134 1.36 -0.94 6.36
N GLN A 135 1.50 -0.42 7.59
CA GLN A 135 2.65 0.42 7.95
C GLN A 135 3.98 -0.33 7.90
N GLN A 136 3.96 -1.65 8.14
CA GLN A 136 5.15 -2.49 8.06
C GLN A 136 5.51 -2.90 6.62
N LYS A 137 4.66 -2.58 5.63
CA LYS A 137 4.97 -2.87 4.22
C LYS A 137 6.02 -1.88 3.69
N PRO A 138 6.88 -2.32 2.76
CA PRO A 138 8.06 -1.54 2.41
C PRO A 138 7.68 -0.30 1.59
N GLY A 139 8.40 0.80 1.76
CA GLY A 139 8.09 2.06 1.09
C GLY A 139 6.88 2.84 1.62
N ILE A 140 6.02 2.21 2.43
CA ILE A 140 4.91 2.89 3.08
C ILE A 140 5.47 3.89 4.09
N THR A 141 5.20 5.17 3.87
CA THR A 141 5.69 6.26 4.72
C THR A 141 4.63 6.69 5.73
N SER A 142 3.35 6.74 5.31
CA SER A 142 2.24 7.07 6.20
C SER A 142 0.92 6.54 5.64
N PRO A 143 0.27 5.53 6.24
CA PRO A 143 -1.08 5.16 5.84
C PRO A 143 -2.09 6.27 6.18
N LEU A 144 -3.02 6.54 5.26
CA LEU A 144 -4.13 7.45 5.52
C LEU A 144 -5.18 6.76 6.38
N ILE A 145 -5.48 7.38 7.52
CA ILE A 145 -6.52 6.93 8.44
C ILE A 145 -7.76 7.81 8.29
N GLY A 146 -8.94 7.18 8.36
CA GLY A 146 -10.22 7.88 8.45
C GLY A 146 -10.86 7.64 9.81
N ALA A 147 -11.31 8.72 10.45
CA ALA A 147 -12.05 8.67 11.71
C ALA A 147 -13.15 9.74 11.71
N LYS A 148 -14.33 9.41 12.23
CA LYS A 148 -15.45 10.35 12.41
C LYS A 148 -15.56 10.86 13.84
N THR A 149 -14.89 10.19 14.78
CA THR A 149 -14.90 10.54 16.20
C THR A 149 -13.47 10.51 16.74
N VAL A 150 -13.23 11.24 17.83
CA VAL A 150 -11.93 11.25 18.52
C VAL A 150 -11.58 9.83 19.00
N THR A 151 -12.54 9.08 19.53
CA THR A 151 -12.32 7.69 19.96
C THR A 151 -11.86 6.79 18.82
N GLN A 152 -12.40 6.95 17.60
CA GLN A 152 -11.92 6.21 16.43
C GLN A 152 -10.49 6.61 16.05
N LEU A 153 -10.16 7.90 16.16
CA LEU A 153 -8.81 8.40 15.91
C LEU A 153 -7.83 7.81 16.92
N GLU A 154 -8.12 7.90 18.21
CA GLU A 154 -7.32 7.32 19.29
C GLU A 154 -7.13 5.81 19.10
N GLU A 155 -8.19 5.08 18.74
CA GLU A 155 -8.13 3.65 18.48
C GLU A 155 -7.25 3.31 17.26
N ASN A 156 -7.31 4.11 16.19
CA ASN A 156 -6.41 3.96 15.05
C ASN A 156 -4.95 4.22 15.44
N LEU A 157 -4.67 5.23 16.28
CA LEU A 157 -3.31 5.61 16.69
C LEU A 157 -2.62 4.53 17.53
N LYS A 158 -3.37 3.76 18.32
CA LYS A 158 -2.85 2.59 19.04
C LYS A 158 -2.26 1.51 18.14
N SER A 159 -2.50 1.55 16.83
CA SER A 159 -1.79 0.69 15.87
C SER A 159 -0.27 0.91 15.86
N LEU A 160 0.22 2.06 16.35
CA LEU A 160 1.64 2.39 16.48
C LEU A 160 2.31 1.78 17.72
N GLU A 161 1.53 1.24 18.66
CA GLU A 161 2.04 0.76 19.97
C GLU A 161 2.57 -0.68 19.93
N PHE A 162 2.46 -1.37 18.80
CA PHE A 162 2.91 -2.75 18.64
C PHE A 162 3.49 -2.98 17.26
N LYS A 163 4.03 -4.18 17.04
CA LYS A 163 4.38 -4.70 15.71
C LYS A 163 3.86 -6.12 15.60
N LEU A 164 3.19 -6.41 14.50
CA LEU A 164 2.93 -7.80 14.10
C LEU A 164 4.25 -8.55 13.95
N THR A 165 4.29 -9.79 14.44
CA THR A 165 5.50 -10.62 14.30
C THR A 165 5.71 -11.02 12.84
N PRO A 166 6.92 -11.46 12.45
CA PRO A 166 7.18 -11.98 11.11
C PRO A 166 6.20 -13.09 10.70
N GLU A 167 5.80 -13.96 11.62
CA GLU A 167 4.85 -15.05 11.39
C GLU A 167 3.43 -14.52 11.15
N GLN A 168 2.99 -13.52 11.93
CA GLN A 168 1.69 -12.87 11.74
C GLN A 168 1.64 -12.09 10.42
N MET A 169 2.71 -11.36 10.09
CA MET A 169 2.87 -10.70 8.79
C MET A 169 2.79 -11.71 7.65
N LYS A 170 3.48 -12.85 7.79
CA LYS A 170 3.46 -13.92 6.78
C LYS A 170 2.07 -14.51 6.59
N ARG A 171 1.33 -14.81 7.68
CA ARG A 171 -0.04 -15.33 7.59
C ARG A 171 -0.97 -14.38 6.83
N LEU A 172 -0.89 -13.09 7.13
CA LEU A 172 -1.64 -12.06 6.41
C LEU A 172 -1.20 -11.94 4.95
N ASP A 173 0.10 -11.99 4.68
CA ASP A 173 0.64 -11.95 3.31
C ASP A 173 0.21 -13.17 2.49
N ASP A 174 0.20 -14.37 3.07
CA ASP A 174 -0.20 -15.62 2.40
C ASP A 174 -1.70 -15.60 2.08
N VAL A 175 -2.57 -15.26 3.04
CA VAL A 175 -4.03 -15.26 2.83
C VAL A 175 -4.48 -14.15 1.85
N SER A 176 -3.74 -13.03 1.83
CA SER A 176 -4.02 -11.91 0.94
C SER A 176 -3.36 -12.02 -0.43
N GLU A 177 -2.49 -13.02 -0.65
CA GLU A 177 -1.67 -13.14 -1.86
C GLU A 177 -2.54 -13.05 -3.13
N PRO A 178 -2.25 -12.11 -4.05
CA PRO A 178 -2.99 -11.99 -5.30
C PRO A 178 -3.02 -13.32 -6.07
N THR A 179 -4.21 -13.75 -6.48
CA THR A 179 -4.41 -15.03 -7.18
C THR A 179 -3.93 -15.00 -8.62
N GLU A 180 -3.85 -13.81 -9.21
CA GLU A 180 -3.40 -13.60 -10.58
C GLU A 180 -2.36 -12.49 -10.62
N LEU A 181 -1.30 -12.75 -11.39
CA LEU A 181 -0.31 -11.74 -11.76
C LEU A 181 -0.62 -11.26 -13.17
N PRO A 182 -0.82 -9.94 -13.39
CA PRO A 182 -1.06 -9.43 -14.73
C PRO A 182 0.21 -9.60 -15.59
N PHE A 183 0.05 -9.87 -16.89
CA PHE A 183 1.15 -9.72 -17.84
C PHE A 183 1.57 -8.24 -17.93
N PRO A 184 2.86 -7.89 -18.06
CA PRO A 184 4.01 -8.77 -18.24
C PRO A 184 4.55 -9.40 -16.95
N TYR A 185 4.10 -9.01 -15.77
CA TYR A 185 4.64 -9.49 -14.48
C TYR A 185 4.56 -11.00 -14.28
N SER A 186 3.51 -11.65 -14.79
CA SER A 186 3.42 -13.12 -14.82
C SER A 186 4.46 -13.82 -15.71
N PHE A 187 5.06 -13.10 -16.66
CA PHE A 187 6.14 -13.58 -17.52
C PHE A 187 7.51 -13.06 -17.05
N THR A 188 7.56 -11.84 -16.52
CA THR A 188 8.79 -11.14 -16.16
C THR A 188 9.28 -11.41 -14.74
N ASP A 189 8.56 -12.18 -13.93
CA ASP A 189 9.05 -12.72 -12.65
C ASP A 189 10.38 -13.51 -12.78
N GLN A 190 10.78 -13.85 -14.01
CA GLN A 190 12.07 -14.47 -14.35
C GLN A 190 13.15 -13.49 -14.89
N PHE A 191 12.81 -12.22 -15.17
CA PHE A 191 13.72 -11.22 -15.78
C PHE A 191 14.65 -10.54 -14.77
N ASP A 192 14.36 -10.65 -13.48
CA ASP A 192 15.17 -10.18 -12.35
C ASP A 192 16.61 -10.71 -12.39
N LYS A 193 16.84 -11.81 -13.12
CA LYS A 193 18.18 -12.37 -13.39
C LYS A 193 19.05 -11.49 -14.30
N TYR A 194 18.44 -10.61 -15.10
CA TYR A 194 19.08 -9.92 -16.23
C TYR A 194 18.95 -8.40 -16.21
N VAL A 195 17.85 -7.83 -15.72
CA VAL A 195 17.60 -6.37 -15.65
C VAL A 195 17.73 -5.90 -14.19
N GLY A 196 18.23 -4.67 -13.95
CA GLY A 196 18.31 -4.07 -12.60
C GLY A 196 19.42 -4.58 -11.67
N LYS A 197 20.38 -5.36 -12.18
CA LYS A 197 21.45 -6.02 -11.40
C LYS A 197 22.39 -5.08 -10.61
N ASN A 198 22.38 -3.79 -10.95
CA ASN A 198 23.24 -2.74 -10.38
C ASN A 198 22.45 -1.54 -9.83
N ILE A 199 21.15 -1.69 -9.59
CA ILE A 199 20.34 -0.63 -8.99
C ILE A 199 20.45 -0.77 -7.47
N GLU A 200 20.98 0.25 -6.80
CA GLU A 200 20.96 0.34 -5.34
C GLU A 200 19.55 0.72 -4.89
N VAL A 201 18.86 -0.22 -4.25
CA VAL A 201 17.53 0.00 -3.71
C VAL A 201 17.66 0.62 -2.33
N PRO A 202 16.98 1.75 -2.04
CA PRO A 202 16.99 2.32 -0.69
C PRO A 202 16.54 1.30 0.35
N ASN A 203 17.19 1.26 1.52
CA ASN A 203 16.92 0.25 2.58
C ASN A 203 15.44 0.08 2.93
N LYS A 204 14.64 1.16 2.84
CA LYS A 204 13.19 1.15 3.08
C LYS A 204 12.38 0.26 2.12
N PHE A 205 12.98 -0.20 1.03
CA PHE A 205 12.38 -1.08 0.01
C PHE A 205 13.08 -2.44 -0.11
N GLY A 206 14.05 -2.76 0.76
CA GLY A 206 14.89 -3.94 0.59
C GLY A 206 14.15 -5.28 0.57
N SER A 207 13.00 -5.38 1.23
CA SER A 207 12.15 -6.58 1.20
C SER A 207 11.31 -6.75 -0.08
N ILE A 208 11.15 -5.69 -0.89
CA ILE A 208 10.55 -5.78 -2.23
C ILE A 208 11.58 -6.35 -3.21
N ALA A 209 12.84 -5.90 -3.07
CA ALA A 209 13.96 -6.33 -3.91
C ALA A 209 14.16 -7.85 -3.88
N THR A 210 13.72 -8.51 -2.81
CA THR A 210 13.82 -9.97 -2.64
C THR A 210 12.59 -10.76 -3.05
N SER A 211 11.42 -10.12 -3.24
CA SER A 211 10.16 -10.84 -3.41
C SER A 211 9.57 -10.76 -4.82
N ARG A 212 9.66 -9.62 -5.52
CA ARG A 212 9.09 -9.48 -6.90
C ARG A 212 9.75 -8.46 -7.85
N ASN A 213 10.77 -7.68 -7.46
CA ASN A 213 11.74 -7.11 -8.44
C ASN A 213 12.91 -6.25 -7.91
N TYR A 214 14.00 -6.31 -8.69
CA TYR A 214 15.14 -5.41 -8.90
C TYR A 214 16.00 -4.98 -7.70
N GLY A 215 17.07 -5.73 -7.43
CA GLY A 215 18.27 -5.24 -6.74
C GLY A 215 18.79 -6.19 -5.66
N ARG A 216 20.11 -6.29 -5.51
CA ARG A 216 20.71 -6.87 -4.30
C ARG A 216 20.91 -5.75 -3.28
N LEU A 217 20.50 -6.01 -2.04
CA LEU A 217 20.93 -5.22 -0.89
C LEU A 217 22.45 -5.45 -0.70
N TYR A 218 23.23 -4.38 -0.72
CA TYR A 218 24.61 -4.38 -0.22
C TYR A 218 24.65 -3.76 1.18
#